data_AF-A0A6G4R9N0-F1
#
_entry.id   AF-A0A6G4R9N0-F1
#
_cell.length_a   1.000
_cell.length_b   1.000
_cell.length_c   1.000
_cell.angle_alpha   90.00
_cell.angle_beta   90.00
_cell.angle_gamma   90.00
#
_symmetry.space_group_name_H-M   'P 1'
#
loop_
_entity.id
_entity.type
_entity.pdbx_description
1 polymer ?
#
loop_
_entity_poly.entity_id
_entity_poly.type
_entity_poly.pdbx_seq_one_letter_code
_entity_poly.pdbx_strand_id
1 'polypeptide(L)'
;MSGRGPKRELAEKIAGEITLSDDPGATLRKWRTDFDVSQTDLAAELEVSSSVISDYESGRRESPGIAVVGRLVEGLLAIDERRGGDRIRQYGRVLSAGFDSDVVLDLREYATSVSLTRLHDELEATSVTTGETDHVSGHTVVDSIEAITRLSSEEFFRLYGQSTNRVLVFTNVTRGEGVGIALRVLNPTPNAVILHGLEEDELWEHAQQLARIDGYALATTTVPLEDLLERLGSLE
;
A
#
# COMPACT_ATOMS: atom_id res chain seq x y z
N MET A 1 9.51 -0.03 12.99
CA MET A 1 9.37 1.12 12.09
C MET A 1 8.18 0.80 11.22
N SER A 2 7.03 1.41 11.49
CA SER A 2 5.75 1.06 10.87
C SER A 2 5.80 1.23 9.35
N GLY A 3 5.48 0.15 8.66
CA GLY A 3 4.60 0.10 7.50
C GLY A 3 4.40 1.34 6.63
N ARG A 4 4.58 1.18 5.31
CA ARG A 4 4.31 2.11 4.21
C ARG A 4 2.88 2.65 4.28
N GLY A 5 2.64 3.61 5.18
CA GLY A 5 1.36 4.27 5.30
C GLY A 5 1.12 5.22 4.13
N PRO A 6 -0.10 5.80 4.01
CA PRO A 6 -0.45 6.80 3.01
C PRO A 6 0.57 7.94 2.86
N LYS A 7 1.29 8.24 3.94
CA LYS A 7 2.39 9.20 3.99
C LYS A 7 3.55 8.85 3.04
N ARG A 8 3.99 7.59 2.99
CA ARG A 8 5.14 7.18 2.17
C ARG A 8 4.78 7.06 0.69
N GLU A 9 3.59 6.57 0.36
CA GLU A 9 3.09 6.58 -1.02
C GLU A 9 2.94 8.00 -1.55
N LEU A 10 2.41 8.91 -0.72
CA LEU A 10 2.35 10.32 -1.06
C LEU A 10 3.74 10.93 -1.22
N ALA A 11 4.71 10.55 -0.37
CA ALA A 11 6.09 10.99 -0.51
C ALA A 11 6.69 10.58 -1.87
N GLU A 12 6.53 9.30 -2.24
CA GLU A 12 7.04 8.75 -3.50
C GLU A 12 6.38 9.43 -4.71
N LYS A 13 5.07 9.69 -4.66
CA LYS A 13 4.36 10.44 -5.69
C LYS A 13 4.89 11.86 -5.84
N ILE A 14 5.00 12.60 -4.74
CA ILE A 14 5.46 13.99 -4.77
C ILE A 14 6.89 14.05 -5.30
N ALA A 15 7.78 13.18 -4.80
CA ALA A 15 9.17 13.13 -5.24
C ALA A 15 9.28 12.76 -6.72
N GLY A 16 8.49 11.80 -7.19
CA GLY A 16 8.41 11.41 -8.60
C GLY A 16 7.92 12.53 -9.51
N GLU A 17 6.84 13.23 -9.12
CA GLU A 17 6.31 14.39 -9.87
C GLU A 17 7.36 15.51 -9.97
N ILE A 18 8.06 15.83 -8.88
CA ILE A 18 9.11 16.85 -8.89
C ILE A 18 10.28 16.42 -9.80
N THR A 19 10.70 15.16 -9.72
CA THR A 19 11.88 14.65 -10.45
C THR A 19 11.65 14.56 -11.95
N LEU A 20 10.43 14.22 -12.38
CA LEU A 20 10.08 14.04 -13.79
C LEU A 20 9.54 15.31 -14.46
N SER A 21 9.39 16.41 -13.71
CA SER A 21 8.84 17.67 -14.24
C SER A 21 9.85 18.45 -15.07
N ASP A 22 9.37 19.07 -16.15
CA ASP A 22 10.12 20.06 -16.93
C ASP A 22 10.41 21.34 -16.12
N ASP A 23 9.63 21.60 -15.07
CA ASP A 23 9.85 22.69 -14.10
C ASP A 23 9.72 22.17 -12.65
N PRO A 24 10.80 21.59 -12.09
CA PRO A 24 10.81 21.06 -10.73
C PRO A 24 10.53 22.13 -9.66
N GLY A 25 10.97 23.37 -9.89
CA GLY A 25 10.77 24.48 -8.96
C GLY A 25 9.30 24.88 -8.84
N ALA A 26 8.62 25.01 -9.97
CA ALA A 26 7.18 25.26 -9.99
C ALA A 26 6.39 24.08 -9.40
N THR A 27 6.84 22.85 -9.63
CA THR A 27 6.19 21.63 -9.11
C THR A 27 6.31 21.53 -7.58
N LEU A 28 7.48 21.86 -7.03
CA LEU A 28 7.68 22.01 -5.58
C LEU A 28 6.74 23.08 -5.00
N ARG A 29 6.69 24.26 -5.64
CA ARG A 29 5.83 25.36 -5.21
C ARG A 29 4.35 24.96 -5.19
N LYS A 30 3.90 24.23 -6.21
CA LYS A 30 2.54 23.67 -6.28
C LYS A 30 2.28 22.78 -5.06
N TRP A 31 3.11 21.75 -4.84
CA TRP A 31 2.93 20.82 -3.72
C TRP A 31 2.97 21.50 -2.35
N ARG A 32 3.89 22.45 -2.13
CA ARG A 32 3.91 23.25 -0.90
C ARG A 32 2.59 24.01 -0.70
N THR A 33 2.06 24.59 -1.76
CA THR A 33 0.81 25.38 -1.70
C THR A 33 -0.41 24.49 -1.52
N ASP A 34 -0.45 23.33 -2.17
CA ASP A 34 -1.53 22.34 -2.01
C ASP A 34 -1.60 21.81 -0.57
N PHE A 35 -0.47 21.78 0.13
CA PHE A 35 -0.35 21.45 1.55
C PHE A 35 -0.66 22.62 2.50
N ASP A 36 -0.99 23.82 1.99
CA ASP A 36 -1.15 25.05 2.77
C ASP A 36 0.06 25.37 3.67
N VAL A 37 1.26 25.04 3.19
CA VAL A 37 2.52 25.31 3.91
C VAL A 37 3.13 26.61 3.38
N SER A 38 3.51 27.53 4.26
CA SER A 38 4.23 28.74 3.83
C SER A 38 5.72 28.43 3.59
N GLN A 39 6.42 29.25 2.79
CA GLN A 39 7.88 29.11 2.63
C GLN A 39 8.61 29.24 3.97
N THR A 40 8.10 30.07 4.88
CA THR A 40 8.65 30.26 6.23
C THR A 40 8.47 29.00 7.08
N ASP A 41 7.30 28.36 7.04
CA ASP A 41 7.03 27.14 7.81
C ASP A 41 7.91 25.99 7.33
N LEU A 42 8.03 25.81 6.00
CA LEU A 42 8.88 24.77 5.44
C LEU A 42 10.36 25.05 5.72
N ALA A 43 10.80 26.30 5.64
CA ALA A 43 12.17 26.66 5.96
C ALA A 43 12.49 26.40 7.44
N ALA A 44 11.55 26.70 8.35
CA ALA A 44 11.70 26.42 9.77
C ALA A 44 11.80 24.91 10.06
N GLU A 45 10.95 24.09 9.41
CA GLU A 45 11.02 22.62 9.52
C GLU A 45 12.35 22.05 9.03
N LEU A 46 12.90 22.63 7.97
CA LEU A 46 14.15 22.15 7.35
C LEU A 46 15.41 22.79 7.93
N GLU A 47 15.27 23.66 8.92
CA GLU A 47 16.37 24.43 9.53
C GLU A 47 17.21 25.21 8.51
N VAL A 48 16.53 25.82 7.53
CA VAL A 48 17.14 26.68 6.49
C VAL A 48 16.48 28.06 6.46
N SER A 49 17.04 29.00 5.70
CA SER A 49 16.39 30.29 5.49
C SER A 49 15.26 30.20 4.46
N SER A 50 14.22 31.01 4.61
CA SER A 50 13.10 31.08 3.65
C SER A 50 13.55 31.43 2.23
N SER A 51 14.66 32.16 2.08
CA SER A 51 15.28 32.44 0.78
C SER A 51 15.74 31.18 0.05
N VAL A 52 16.17 30.13 0.76
CA VAL A 52 16.57 28.85 0.14
C VAL A 52 15.37 28.18 -0.52
N ILE A 53 14.22 28.15 0.17
CA ILE A 53 12.98 27.60 -0.38
C ILE A 53 12.55 28.43 -1.60
N SER A 54 12.56 29.76 -1.48
CA SER A 54 12.22 30.65 -2.59
C SER A 54 13.14 30.47 -3.80
N ASP A 55 14.43 30.20 -3.61
CA ASP A 55 15.39 30.04 -4.71
C ASP A 55 15.14 28.76 -5.52
N TYR A 56 14.73 27.67 -4.85
CA TYR A 56 14.30 26.46 -5.53
C TYR A 56 12.98 26.67 -6.26
N GLU A 57 12.00 27.29 -5.62
CA GLU A 57 10.67 27.52 -6.23
C GLU A 57 10.69 28.48 -7.41
N SER A 58 11.66 29.39 -7.46
CA SER A 58 11.81 30.34 -8.57
C SER A 58 12.69 29.83 -9.71
N GLY A 59 13.23 28.61 -9.60
CA GLY A 59 14.19 28.07 -10.58
C GLY A 59 15.53 28.82 -10.61
N ARG A 60 15.87 29.59 -9.56
CA ARG A 60 17.19 30.26 -9.46
C ARG A 60 18.31 29.26 -9.20
N ARG A 61 17.97 28.10 -8.62
CA ARG A 61 18.83 26.93 -8.54
C ARG A 61 18.35 25.93 -9.59
N GLU A 62 19.27 25.52 -10.47
CA GLU A 62 19.01 24.41 -11.39
C GLU A 62 18.65 23.15 -10.57
N SER A 63 17.77 22.35 -11.15
CA SER A 63 17.01 21.23 -10.57
C SER A 63 17.48 20.71 -9.19
N PRO A 64 16.60 20.69 -8.16
CA PRO A 64 16.97 20.20 -6.85
C PRO A 64 17.47 18.76 -6.91
N GLY A 65 18.64 18.51 -6.30
CA GLY A 65 19.18 17.15 -6.20
C GLY A 65 18.28 16.23 -5.37
N ILE A 66 18.42 14.91 -5.53
CA ILE A 66 17.55 13.92 -4.89
C ILE A 66 17.46 14.06 -3.35
N ALA A 67 18.57 14.40 -2.70
CA ALA A 67 18.60 14.63 -1.25
C ALA A 67 17.80 15.88 -0.82
N VAL A 68 17.75 16.91 -1.68
CA VAL A 68 16.97 18.12 -1.42
C VAL A 68 15.48 17.83 -1.61
N VAL A 69 15.12 17.11 -2.68
CA VAL A 69 13.74 16.66 -2.92
C VAL A 69 13.23 15.83 -1.74
N GLY A 70 14.00 14.83 -1.30
CA GLY A 70 13.63 14.00 -0.15
C GLY A 70 13.35 14.84 1.10
N ARG A 71 14.27 15.72 1.47
CA ARG A 71 14.09 16.62 2.64
C ARG A 71 12.86 17.50 2.52
N LEU A 72 12.61 18.11 1.36
CA LEU A 72 11.44 18.97 1.16
C LEU A 72 10.13 18.20 1.31
N VAL A 73 10.05 17.02 0.69
CA VAL A 73 8.86 16.15 0.74
C VAL A 73 8.60 15.69 2.17
N GLU A 74 9.64 15.21 2.86
CA GLU A 74 9.54 14.80 4.27
C GLU A 74 9.08 15.97 5.16
N GLY A 75 9.62 17.18 4.94
CA GLY A 75 9.22 18.38 5.67
C GLY A 75 7.75 18.76 5.46
N LEU A 76 7.25 18.69 4.23
CA LEU A 76 5.83 18.94 3.93
C LEU A 76 4.93 17.96 4.67
N LEU A 77 5.27 16.67 4.64
CA LEU A 77 4.50 15.61 5.28
C LEU A 77 4.56 15.71 6.82
N ALA A 78 5.71 16.08 7.39
CA ALA A 78 5.86 16.30 8.83
C ALA A 78 5.01 17.48 9.32
N ILE A 79 4.90 18.56 8.54
CA ILE A 79 4.04 19.69 8.87
C ILE A 79 2.56 19.30 8.81
N ASP A 80 2.12 18.59 7.77
CA ASP A 80 0.72 18.12 7.66
C ASP A 80 0.34 17.18 8.81
N GLU A 81 1.22 16.22 9.14
CA GLU A 81 1.00 15.28 10.23
C GLU A 81 0.81 15.99 11.58
N ARG A 82 1.63 17.00 11.88
CA ARG A 82 1.46 17.86 13.07
C ARG A 82 0.17 18.68 13.06
N ARG A 83 -0.34 19.03 11.87
CA ARG A 83 -1.62 19.75 11.69
C ARG A 83 -2.84 18.83 11.69
N GLY A 84 -2.64 17.53 11.90
CA GLY A 84 -3.71 16.55 11.99
C GLY A 84 -3.81 15.64 10.78
N GLY A 85 -2.98 15.77 9.73
CA GLY A 85 -2.81 14.80 8.65
C GLY A 85 -3.91 14.80 7.58
N ASP A 86 -4.61 15.92 7.39
CA ASP A 86 -5.74 16.00 6.46
C ASP A 86 -5.32 15.77 5.00
N ARG A 87 -4.17 16.31 4.57
CA ARG A 87 -3.69 16.15 3.19
C ARG A 87 -3.19 14.72 2.98
N ILE A 88 -2.45 14.16 3.93
CA ILE A 88 -2.04 12.75 3.91
C ILE A 88 -3.26 11.82 3.80
N ARG A 89 -4.35 12.06 4.54
CA ARG A 89 -5.59 11.27 4.43
C ARG A 89 -6.35 11.52 3.12
N GLN A 90 -6.40 12.77 2.66
CA GLN A 90 -7.11 13.13 1.43
C GLN A 90 -6.44 12.48 0.21
N TYR A 91 -5.13 12.63 0.09
CA TYR A 91 -4.37 12.02 -1.00
C TYR A 91 -4.20 10.51 -0.79
N GLY A 92 -4.09 10.04 0.46
CA GLY A 92 -4.14 8.62 0.79
C GLY A 92 -5.38 7.96 0.22
N ARG A 93 -6.57 8.52 0.46
CA ARG A 93 -7.81 8.02 -0.16
C ARG A 93 -7.78 8.01 -1.68
N VAL A 94 -7.13 8.98 -2.33
CA VAL A 94 -7.02 9.02 -3.81
C VAL A 94 -5.97 8.05 -4.35
N LEU A 95 -4.90 7.78 -3.59
CA LEU A 95 -3.78 6.91 -3.99
C LEU A 95 -4.02 5.45 -3.67
N SER A 96 -4.68 5.15 -2.55
CA SER A 96 -5.24 3.84 -2.20
C SER A 96 -6.51 3.52 -3.01
N ALA A 97 -6.67 4.11 -4.19
CA ALA A 97 -7.76 3.85 -5.15
C ALA A 97 -9.20 4.08 -4.63
N GLY A 98 -9.40 4.92 -3.62
CA GLY A 98 -10.72 5.35 -3.14
C GLY A 98 -11.34 4.47 -2.06
N PHE A 99 -10.62 3.50 -1.51
CA PHE A 99 -11.21 2.55 -0.55
C PHE A 99 -11.49 3.15 0.83
N ASP A 100 -12.61 2.72 1.40
CA ASP A 100 -12.95 2.94 2.81
C ASP A 100 -12.05 2.05 3.68
N SER A 101 -11.58 2.57 4.82
CA SER A 101 -10.66 1.83 5.70
C SER A 101 -11.28 0.57 6.29
N ASP A 102 -12.61 0.50 6.31
CA ASP A 102 -13.35 -0.70 6.73
C ASP A 102 -13.29 -1.82 5.69
N VAL A 103 -13.02 -1.50 4.41
CA VAL A 103 -12.95 -2.48 3.31
C VAL A 103 -11.52 -2.96 3.09
N VAL A 104 -10.57 -2.02 2.98
CA VAL A 104 -9.15 -2.31 2.79
C VAL A 104 -8.41 -1.91 4.05
N LEU A 105 -8.00 -2.93 4.80
CA LEU A 105 -7.39 -2.79 6.12
C LEU A 105 -5.91 -2.40 6.02
N ASP A 106 -5.21 -2.87 4.98
CA ASP A 106 -3.86 -2.45 4.64
C ASP A 106 -3.57 -2.74 3.17
N LEU A 107 -2.80 -1.89 2.50
CA LEU A 107 -2.37 -2.09 1.12
C LEU A 107 -0.98 -1.51 0.99
N ARG A 108 -0.02 -2.35 0.57
CA ARG A 108 1.37 -1.90 0.37
C ARG A 108 2.02 -2.53 -0.84
N GLU A 109 2.99 -1.79 -1.38
CA GLU A 109 3.97 -2.27 -2.34
C GLU A 109 5.33 -2.41 -1.64
N TYR A 110 6.01 -3.54 -1.86
CA TYR A 110 7.33 -3.81 -1.31
C TYR A 110 8.42 -3.17 -2.16
N ALA A 111 9.54 -2.76 -1.54
CA ALA A 111 10.68 -2.20 -2.29
C ALA A 111 11.42 -3.26 -3.12
N THR A 112 11.33 -4.52 -2.70
CA THR A 112 11.89 -5.68 -3.39
C THR A 112 10.95 -6.84 -3.17
N SER A 113 10.85 -7.76 -4.13
CA SER A 113 9.99 -8.93 -4.02
C SER A 113 10.34 -9.76 -2.79
N VAL A 114 9.33 -10.11 -2.00
CA VAL A 114 9.43 -10.95 -0.79
C VAL A 114 9.06 -12.37 -1.17
N SER A 115 9.81 -13.36 -0.70
CA SER A 115 9.47 -14.77 -0.94
C SER A 115 8.25 -15.18 -0.13
N LEU A 116 7.40 -16.05 -0.70
CA LEU A 116 6.23 -16.59 -0.01
C LEU A 116 6.62 -17.38 1.24
N THR A 117 7.78 -18.05 1.23
CA THR A 117 8.32 -18.70 2.44
C THR A 117 8.53 -17.71 3.57
N ARG A 118 9.23 -16.59 3.30
CA ARG A 118 9.45 -15.55 4.32
C ARG A 118 8.13 -14.96 4.81
N LEU A 119 7.20 -14.73 3.89
CA LEU A 119 5.89 -14.17 4.23
C LEU A 119 5.08 -15.15 5.10
N HIS A 120 5.08 -16.43 4.78
CA HIS A 120 4.41 -17.45 5.59
C HIS A 120 5.04 -17.60 6.97
N ASP A 121 6.38 -17.60 7.06
CA ASP A 121 7.09 -17.69 8.33
C ASP A 121 6.76 -16.49 9.25
N GLU A 122 6.75 -15.27 8.71
CA GLU A 122 6.43 -14.06 9.47
C GLU A 122 4.97 -14.07 9.97
N LEU A 123 4.04 -14.58 9.15
CA LEU A 123 2.60 -14.62 9.47
C LEU A 123 2.15 -15.91 10.16
N GLU A 124 3.08 -16.80 10.52
CA GLU A 124 2.79 -18.14 11.05
C GLU A 124 1.74 -18.86 10.19
N ALA A 125 1.84 -18.70 8.86
CA ALA A 125 0.83 -19.17 7.92
C ALA A 125 1.08 -20.64 7.53
N THR A 126 0.01 -21.43 7.55
CA THR A 126 0.00 -22.82 7.08
C THR A 126 -0.24 -22.85 5.59
N SER A 127 0.77 -23.30 4.83
CA SER A 127 0.70 -23.43 3.37
C SER A 127 -0.18 -24.61 2.95
N VAL A 128 -1.20 -24.31 2.15
CA VAL A 128 -2.20 -25.29 1.66
C VAL A 128 -1.89 -25.70 0.23
N THR A 129 -1.52 -24.76 -0.64
CA THR A 129 -0.97 -25.07 -1.97
C THR A 129 0.08 -24.04 -2.37
N THR A 130 1.04 -24.50 -3.17
CA THR A 130 1.99 -23.64 -3.86
C THR A 130 1.38 -23.10 -5.15
N GLY A 131 1.69 -21.84 -5.47
CA GLY A 131 1.32 -21.21 -6.74
C GLY A 131 2.41 -21.37 -7.79
N GLU A 132 2.22 -20.72 -8.94
CA GLU A 132 3.19 -20.69 -10.04
C GLU A 132 4.43 -19.83 -9.75
N THR A 133 4.31 -18.89 -8.81
CA THR A 133 5.38 -18.01 -8.36
C THR A 133 5.61 -18.19 -6.87
N ASP A 134 6.84 -17.98 -6.43
CA ASP A 134 7.29 -18.08 -5.04
C ASP A 134 7.62 -16.72 -4.42
N HIS A 135 7.31 -15.61 -5.11
CA HIS A 135 7.58 -14.24 -4.67
C HIS A 135 6.37 -13.33 -4.93
N VAL A 136 6.26 -12.31 -4.08
CA VAL A 136 5.26 -11.24 -4.15
C VAL A 136 5.91 -9.87 -4.02
N SER A 137 5.36 -8.87 -4.70
CA SER A 137 5.84 -7.48 -4.68
C SER A 137 4.96 -6.55 -3.83
N GLY A 138 3.93 -7.07 -3.16
CA GLY A 138 3.09 -6.30 -2.26
C GLY A 138 2.04 -7.16 -1.57
N HIS A 139 1.17 -6.51 -0.80
CA HIS A 139 0.03 -7.14 -0.17
C HIS A 139 -1.18 -6.22 -0.12
N THR A 140 -2.37 -6.83 -0.04
CA THR A 140 -3.61 -6.16 0.33
C THR A 140 -4.32 -6.99 1.38
N VAL A 141 -4.69 -6.40 2.51
CA VAL A 141 -5.55 -7.00 3.54
C VAL A 141 -6.94 -6.43 3.39
N VAL A 142 -7.93 -7.31 3.27
CA VAL A 142 -9.29 -6.96 2.88
C VAL A 142 -10.28 -7.61 3.84
N ASP A 143 -11.31 -6.87 4.25
CA ASP A 143 -12.49 -7.43 4.87
C ASP A 143 -13.42 -8.00 3.79
N SER A 144 -13.63 -9.32 3.81
CA SER A 144 -14.40 -9.99 2.75
C SER A 144 -15.87 -9.59 2.74
N ILE A 145 -16.46 -9.31 3.91
CA ILE A 145 -17.86 -8.93 4.05
C ILE A 145 -18.06 -7.48 3.61
N GLU A 146 -17.19 -6.58 4.05
CA GLU A 146 -17.26 -5.19 3.62
C GLU A 146 -16.93 -5.04 2.13
N ALA A 147 -15.98 -5.82 1.61
CA ALA A 147 -15.64 -5.83 0.20
C ALA A 147 -16.82 -6.25 -0.69
N ILE A 148 -17.48 -7.37 -0.39
CA ILE A 148 -18.59 -7.87 -1.23
C ILE A 148 -19.85 -7.01 -1.12
N THR A 149 -20.05 -6.32 0.01
CA THR A 149 -21.24 -5.49 0.23
C THR A 149 -21.09 -4.07 -0.30
N ARG A 150 -19.88 -3.53 -0.31
CA ARG A 150 -19.64 -2.12 -0.68
C ARG A 150 -18.94 -1.92 -2.02
N LEU A 151 -18.12 -2.86 -2.49
CA LEU A 151 -17.37 -2.69 -3.73
C LEU A 151 -18.17 -3.13 -4.95
N SER A 152 -18.14 -2.31 -5.98
CA SER A 152 -18.49 -2.76 -7.33
C SER A 152 -17.43 -3.73 -7.89
N SER A 153 -17.78 -4.46 -8.95
CA SER A 153 -16.84 -5.36 -9.63
C SER A 153 -15.59 -4.62 -10.14
N GLU A 154 -15.72 -3.37 -10.59
CA GLU A 154 -14.58 -2.55 -11.02
C GLU A 154 -13.68 -2.13 -9.85
N GLU A 155 -14.26 -1.82 -8.69
CA GLU A 155 -13.50 -1.43 -7.51
C GLU A 155 -12.77 -2.63 -6.89
N PHE A 156 -13.35 -3.84 -6.97
CA PHE A 156 -12.66 -5.05 -6.53
C PHE A 156 -11.32 -5.26 -7.26
N PHE A 157 -11.22 -4.90 -8.56
CA PHE A 157 -9.95 -4.97 -9.27
C PHE A 157 -8.87 -4.05 -8.72
N ARG A 158 -9.24 -2.96 -8.03
CA ARG A 158 -8.27 -2.06 -7.40
C ARG A 158 -7.60 -2.69 -6.17
N LEU A 159 -8.14 -3.80 -5.64
CA LEU A 159 -7.47 -4.58 -4.59
C LEU A 159 -6.14 -5.17 -5.06
N TYR A 160 -5.91 -5.25 -6.37
CA TYR A 160 -4.62 -5.67 -6.93
C TYR A 160 -3.53 -4.59 -6.84
N GLY A 161 -3.80 -3.40 -6.30
CA GLY A 161 -2.80 -2.34 -6.19
C GLY A 161 -2.20 -1.96 -7.56
N GLN A 162 -0.87 -1.87 -7.66
CA GLN A 162 -0.18 -1.62 -8.92
C GLN A 162 0.12 -2.89 -9.74
N SER A 163 0.03 -4.08 -9.13
CA SER A 163 0.37 -5.34 -9.76
C SER A 163 -0.32 -6.53 -9.09
N THR A 164 -0.71 -7.51 -9.89
CA THR A 164 -1.19 -8.83 -9.43
C THR A 164 -0.11 -9.67 -8.76
N ASN A 165 1.17 -9.28 -8.90
CA ASN A 165 2.30 -9.85 -8.18
C ASN A 165 2.24 -9.45 -6.70
N ARG A 166 1.26 -9.96 -5.98
CA ARG A 166 1.00 -9.67 -4.57
C ARG A 166 0.25 -10.80 -3.89
N VAL A 167 0.20 -10.73 -2.56
CA VAL A 167 -0.70 -11.54 -1.74
C VAL A 167 -1.99 -10.77 -1.42
N LEU A 168 -3.14 -11.43 -1.57
CA LEU A 168 -4.41 -10.93 -1.03
C LEU A 168 -4.74 -11.69 0.26
N VAL A 169 -4.84 -10.96 1.36
CA VAL A 169 -5.24 -11.50 2.67
C VAL A 169 -6.70 -11.17 2.90
N PHE A 170 -7.54 -12.21 2.97
CA PHE A 170 -8.97 -12.06 3.22
C PHE A 170 -9.28 -12.36 4.69
N THR A 171 -9.85 -11.37 5.36
CA THR A 171 -10.35 -11.45 6.74
C THR A 171 -11.87 -11.65 6.73
N ASN A 172 -12.43 -12.02 7.90
CA ASN A 172 -13.86 -12.28 8.06
C ASN A 172 -14.41 -13.29 7.05
N VAL A 173 -13.60 -14.32 6.77
CA VAL A 173 -13.94 -15.45 5.90
C VAL A 173 -14.48 -16.62 6.73
N THR A 174 -15.48 -17.33 6.21
CA THR A 174 -16.06 -18.49 6.92
C THR A 174 -15.34 -19.80 6.60
N ARG A 175 -15.14 -20.12 5.31
CA ARG A 175 -14.47 -21.35 4.84
C ARG A 175 -13.63 -21.17 3.57
N GLY A 176 -13.54 -19.95 3.05
CA GLY A 176 -12.85 -19.64 1.80
C GLY A 176 -13.63 -19.91 0.49
N GLU A 177 -14.83 -20.52 0.54
CA GLU A 177 -15.64 -20.80 -0.67
C GLU A 177 -15.91 -19.54 -1.51
N GLY A 178 -16.40 -18.47 -0.86
CA GLY A 178 -16.69 -17.22 -1.56
C GLY A 178 -15.45 -16.60 -2.23
N VAL A 179 -14.29 -16.66 -1.57
CA VAL A 179 -13.01 -16.19 -2.14
C VAL A 179 -12.60 -17.04 -3.34
N GLY A 180 -12.65 -18.37 -3.20
CA GLY A 180 -12.30 -19.29 -4.29
C GLY A 180 -13.20 -19.11 -5.51
N ILE A 181 -14.52 -18.98 -5.31
CA ILE A 181 -15.47 -18.73 -6.41
C ILE A 181 -15.23 -17.36 -7.04
N ALA A 182 -14.99 -16.32 -6.23
CA ALA A 182 -14.72 -14.98 -6.75
C ALA A 182 -13.46 -14.97 -7.63
N LEU A 183 -12.37 -15.55 -7.16
CA LEU A 183 -11.11 -15.64 -7.93
C LEU A 183 -11.24 -16.50 -9.19
N ARG A 184 -12.15 -17.47 -9.21
CA ARG A 184 -12.42 -18.25 -10.43
C ARG A 184 -13.08 -17.42 -11.53
N VAL A 185 -13.83 -16.39 -11.15
CA VAL A 185 -14.53 -15.49 -12.09
C VAL A 185 -13.65 -14.30 -12.44
N LEU A 186 -12.87 -13.80 -11.49
CA LEU A 186 -12.03 -12.62 -11.64
C LEU A 186 -10.69 -12.98 -12.30
N ASN A 187 -10.41 -12.33 -13.42
CA ASN A 187 -9.12 -12.42 -14.10
C ASN A 187 -8.52 -11.02 -14.26
N PRO A 188 -7.23 -10.82 -13.95
CA PRO A 188 -6.24 -11.81 -13.49
C PRO A 188 -6.40 -12.23 -12.01
N THR A 189 -5.78 -13.36 -11.63
CA THR A 189 -5.66 -13.87 -10.25
C THR A 189 -4.39 -13.31 -9.57
N PRO A 190 -4.36 -13.22 -8.22
CA PRO A 190 -3.15 -12.83 -7.48
C PRO A 190 -2.12 -13.96 -7.48
N ASN A 191 -0.87 -13.65 -7.15
CA ASN A 191 0.16 -14.68 -6.98
C ASN A 191 -0.07 -15.55 -5.72
N ALA A 192 -0.66 -14.96 -4.67
CA ALA A 192 -0.95 -15.66 -3.43
C ALA A 192 -2.21 -15.14 -2.75
N VAL A 193 -2.83 -16.02 -1.96
CA VAL A 193 -4.02 -15.77 -1.15
C VAL A 193 -3.79 -16.32 0.24
N ILE A 194 -4.10 -15.52 1.26
CA ILE A 194 -4.12 -15.95 2.65
C ILE A 194 -5.53 -15.76 3.19
N LEU A 195 -6.07 -16.83 3.79
CA LEU A 195 -7.34 -16.79 4.49
C LEU A 195 -7.06 -16.64 5.99
N HIS A 196 -7.42 -15.47 6.53
CA HIS A 196 -7.20 -15.12 7.92
C HIS A 196 -8.34 -15.60 8.82
N GLY A 197 -7.99 -16.08 10.00
CA GLY A 197 -8.94 -16.55 11.02
C GLY A 197 -9.45 -17.98 10.78
N LEU A 198 -8.78 -18.74 9.92
CA LEU A 198 -9.10 -20.14 9.62
C LEU A 198 -7.88 -21.01 9.83
N GLU A 199 -8.09 -22.22 10.35
CA GLU A 199 -7.15 -23.32 10.27
C GLU A 199 -7.33 -24.11 8.96
N GLU A 200 -6.34 -24.92 8.57
CA GLU A 200 -6.37 -25.69 7.32
C GLU A 200 -7.56 -26.67 7.26
N ASP A 201 -7.96 -27.26 8.38
CA ASP A 201 -9.05 -28.24 8.46
C ASP A 201 -10.46 -27.61 8.44
N GLU A 202 -10.56 -26.29 8.59
CA GLU A 202 -11.80 -25.52 8.47
C GLU A 202 -12.11 -25.11 7.02
N LEU A 203 -11.14 -25.29 6.12
CA LEU A 203 -11.27 -24.90 4.73
C LEU A 203 -12.34 -25.71 4.00
N TRP A 204 -12.98 -25.03 3.05
CA TRP A 204 -13.82 -25.70 2.09
C TRP A 204 -13.02 -26.71 1.27
N GLU A 205 -13.55 -27.93 1.13
CA GLU A 205 -12.87 -29.08 0.50
C GLU A 205 -12.37 -28.84 -0.94
N HIS A 206 -12.95 -27.85 -1.64
CA HIS A 206 -12.55 -27.49 -3.01
C HIS A 206 -11.55 -26.32 -3.08
N ALA A 207 -11.25 -25.63 -1.97
CA ALA A 207 -10.39 -24.45 -1.96
C ALA A 207 -8.99 -24.74 -2.52
N GLN A 208 -8.35 -25.82 -2.06
CA GLN A 208 -7.03 -26.24 -2.55
C GLN A 208 -7.04 -26.57 -4.05
N GLN A 209 -8.11 -27.22 -4.52
CA GLN A 209 -8.21 -27.59 -5.93
C GLN A 209 -8.41 -26.37 -6.82
N LEU A 210 -9.23 -25.40 -6.41
CA LEU A 210 -9.40 -24.15 -7.15
C LEU A 210 -8.11 -23.36 -7.23
N ALA A 211 -7.39 -23.21 -6.11
CA ALA A 211 -6.11 -22.52 -6.08
C ALA A 211 -5.08 -23.14 -7.06
N ARG A 212 -5.03 -24.47 -7.15
CA ARG A 212 -4.18 -25.17 -8.14
C ARG A 212 -4.60 -24.92 -9.58
N ILE A 213 -5.91 -24.87 -9.87
CA ILE A 213 -6.43 -24.62 -11.22
C ILE A 213 -6.11 -23.20 -11.66
N ASP A 214 -6.19 -22.25 -10.73
CA ASP A 214 -6.04 -20.81 -10.98
C ASP A 214 -4.60 -20.30 -10.75
N GLY A 215 -3.67 -21.19 -10.38
CA GLY A 215 -2.22 -20.93 -10.34
C GLY A 215 -1.70 -20.13 -9.14
N TYR A 216 -2.53 -19.84 -8.14
CA TYR A 216 -2.14 -19.03 -6.99
C TYR A 216 -1.76 -19.88 -5.76
N ALA A 217 -0.85 -19.37 -4.93
CA ALA A 217 -0.53 -20.00 -3.66
C ALA A 217 -1.67 -19.76 -2.66
N LEU A 218 -2.07 -20.77 -1.89
CA LEU A 218 -3.07 -20.64 -0.84
C LEU A 218 -2.44 -20.98 0.50
N ALA A 219 -2.65 -20.13 1.49
CA ALA A 219 -2.30 -20.40 2.87
C ALA A 219 -3.41 -19.91 3.82
N THR A 220 -3.30 -20.33 5.08
CA THR A 220 -4.20 -19.94 6.18
C THR A 220 -3.38 -19.40 7.35
N THR A 221 -3.96 -18.53 8.17
CA THR A 221 -3.31 -18.07 9.41
C THR A 221 -4.38 -17.70 10.44
N THR A 222 -4.09 -17.99 11.70
CA THR A 222 -4.93 -17.64 12.86
C THR A 222 -4.28 -16.58 13.76
N VAL A 223 -3.17 -15.98 13.33
CA VAL A 223 -2.56 -14.82 14.01
C VAL A 223 -3.60 -13.71 14.19
N PRO A 224 -3.69 -13.05 15.37
CA PRO A 224 -4.61 -11.94 15.57
C PRO A 224 -4.47 -10.86 14.50
N LEU A 225 -5.58 -10.26 14.08
CA LEU A 225 -5.59 -9.30 12.97
C LEU A 225 -4.62 -8.12 13.21
N GLU A 226 -4.59 -7.58 14.42
CA GLU A 226 -3.67 -6.48 14.77
C GLU A 226 -2.20 -6.91 14.57
N ASP A 227 -1.82 -8.09 15.08
CA ASP A 227 -0.47 -8.64 14.91
C ASP A 227 -0.14 -8.92 13.44
N LEU A 228 -1.10 -9.43 12.66
CA LEU A 228 -0.94 -9.67 11.23
C LEU A 228 -0.61 -8.37 10.48
N LEU A 229 -1.33 -7.28 10.79
CA LEU A 229 -1.12 -5.97 10.17
C LEU A 229 0.25 -5.38 10.55
N GLU A 230 0.68 -5.56 11.80
CA GLU A 230 2.01 -5.13 12.26
C GLU A 230 3.13 -5.91 11.58
N ARG A 231 3.01 -7.24 11.52
CA ARG A 231 3.96 -8.16 10.89
C ARG A 231 4.09 -7.92 9.39
N LEU A 232 2.98 -7.74 8.67
CA LEU A 232 3.01 -7.33 7.26
C LEU A 232 3.73 -5.99 7.06
N GLY A 233 3.68 -5.09 8.04
CA GLY A 233 4.44 -3.85 8.02
C GLY A 233 5.92 -3.97 8.29
N SER A 234 6.42 -5.12 8.75
CA SER A 234 7.85 -5.38 8.97
C SER A 234 8.56 -5.94 7.72
N LEU A 235 7.79 -6.42 6.72
CA LEU A 235 8.30 -7.04 5.49
C LEU A 235 8.89 -6.06 4.47
N GLU A 236 8.95 -4.79 4.83
CA GLU A 236 9.30 -3.64 3.99
C GLU A 236 10.75 -3.16 4.10
#